data_AF-A0A0B1S1Z7-F1
#
_entry.id   AF-A0A0B1S1Z7-F1
#
_cell.length_a   1.000
_cell.length_b   1.000
_cell.length_c   1.000
_cell.angle_alpha   90.00
_cell.angle_beta   90.00
_cell.angle_gamma   90.00
#
_symmetry.space_group_name_H-M   'P 1'
#
loop_
_entity.id
_entity.type
_entity.pdbx_description
1 polymer ?
#
loop_
_entity_poly.entity_id
_entity_poly.type
_entity_poly.pdbx_seq_one_letter_code
_entity_poly.pdbx_strand_id
1 'polypeptide(L)'
;MMYKLAEALGRLALAGREMTRLSGFTTRVDTLLHVLDDLDSGSYERTMIKDKSDKDETQFLMRNLKAGAGELIAEDNVIRFEHVPLVTPNGDVLVEDLNLEAGIVPSGRNVLVCGPNGCGKSSLFRVLGELWPLFGGKLTKPAKGKLFYVPQRPYMALGTLRDQVIYPDRALDMVRKGYTDKDLEDMLEMVQLSHILVREGGWDATQDWMDVLSGGEKQRIAVSTEYVLGQLLRFNRNILKNKGV
;
A
#
# COMPACT_ATOMS: atom_id res chain seq x y z
N MET A 1 -12.90 -62.88 0.84
CA MET A 1 -13.41 -62.11 -0.33
C MET A 1 -14.16 -60.84 0.12
N MET A 2 -15.12 -60.92 1.05
CA MET A 2 -15.86 -59.74 1.54
C MET A 2 -15.00 -58.65 2.21
N TYR A 3 -13.97 -59.01 2.98
CA TYR A 3 -13.10 -58.03 3.63
C TYR A 3 -12.40 -57.08 2.63
N LYS A 4 -11.86 -57.63 1.53
CA LYS A 4 -11.23 -56.84 0.46
C LYS A 4 -12.24 -55.95 -0.28
N LEU A 5 -13.50 -56.39 -0.40
CA LEU A 5 -14.57 -55.60 -1.01
C LEU A 5 -14.94 -54.40 -0.13
N ALA A 6 -15.08 -54.61 1.19
CA ALA A 6 -15.36 -53.54 2.14
C ALA A 6 -14.22 -52.50 2.19
N GLU A 7 -12.97 -52.96 2.15
CA GLU A 7 -11.80 -52.09 2.08
C GLU A 7 -11.78 -51.24 0.80
N ALA A 8 -12.05 -51.85 -0.36
CA ALA A 8 -12.12 -51.15 -1.63
C ALA A 8 -13.24 -50.09 -1.66
N LEU A 9 -14.42 -50.41 -1.11
CA LEU A 9 -15.54 -49.46 -0.99
C LEU A 9 -15.20 -48.29 -0.06
N GLY A 10 -14.51 -48.55 1.05
CA GLY A 10 -14.03 -47.51 1.97
C GLY A 10 -13.05 -46.56 1.30
N ARG A 11 -12.08 -47.08 0.53
CA ARG A 11 -11.14 -46.27 -0.26
C ARG A 11 -11.84 -45.43 -1.31
N LEU A 12 -12.87 -45.97 -1.99
CA LEU A 12 -13.63 -45.25 -3.00
C LEU A 12 -14.46 -44.10 -2.39
N ALA A 13 -15.06 -44.31 -1.21
CA ALA A 13 -15.77 -43.25 -0.48
C ALA A 13 -14.82 -42.13 -0.02
N LEU A 14 -13.62 -42.49 0.47
CA LEU A 14 -12.57 -41.54 0.83
C LEU A 14 -12.11 -40.73 -0.39
N ALA A 15 -11.86 -41.39 -1.52
CA ALA A 15 -11.47 -40.73 -2.77
C ALA A 15 -12.55 -39.74 -3.25
N GLY A 16 -13.84 -40.06 -3.13
CA GLY A 16 -14.92 -39.13 -3.46
C GLY A 16 -14.90 -37.86 -2.60
N ARG A 17 -14.62 -37.99 -1.30
CA ARG A 17 -14.48 -36.86 -0.38
C ARG A 17 -13.25 -36.00 -0.72
N GLU A 18 -12.13 -36.63 -1.03
CA GLU A 18 -10.90 -35.94 -1.46
C GLU A 18 -11.10 -35.20 -2.77
N MET A 19 -11.78 -35.80 -3.74
CA MET A 19 -12.10 -35.19 -5.03
C MET A 19 -13.04 -33.98 -4.88
N THR A 20 -14.03 -34.08 -3.99
CA THR A 20 -14.90 -32.93 -3.64
C THR A 20 -14.10 -31.80 -3.01
N ARG A 21 -13.18 -32.13 -2.09
CA ARG A 21 -12.32 -31.15 -1.45
C ARG A 21 -11.37 -30.47 -2.45
N LEU A 22 -10.78 -31.24 -3.35
CA LEU A 22 -9.92 -30.75 -4.42
C LEU A 22 -10.69 -29.80 -5.34
N SER A 23 -11.88 -30.20 -5.79
CA SER A 23 -12.77 -29.33 -6.59
C SER A 23 -13.01 -27.98 -5.90
N GLY A 24 -13.35 -27.99 -4.61
CA GLY A 24 -13.54 -26.76 -3.84
C GLY A 24 -12.27 -25.91 -3.63
N PHE A 25 -11.07 -26.49 -3.70
CA PHE A 25 -9.82 -25.72 -3.72
C PHE A 25 -9.56 -25.15 -5.11
N THR A 26 -9.70 -25.95 -6.17
CA THR A 26 -9.49 -25.52 -7.55
C THR A 26 -10.43 -24.40 -7.92
N THR A 27 -11.72 -24.47 -7.58
CA THR A 27 -12.67 -23.37 -7.81
C THR A 27 -12.25 -22.08 -7.12
N ARG A 28 -11.70 -22.14 -5.89
CA ARG A 28 -11.24 -20.95 -5.17
C ARG A 28 -9.99 -20.34 -5.80
N VAL A 29 -9.04 -21.18 -6.21
CA VAL A 29 -7.83 -20.72 -6.91
C VAL A 29 -8.20 -20.12 -8.27
N ASP A 30 -9.08 -20.77 -9.03
CA ASP A 30 -9.59 -20.29 -10.30
C ASP A 30 -10.29 -18.93 -10.15
N THR A 31 -11.20 -18.81 -9.16
CA THR A 31 -11.84 -17.53 -8.84
C THR A 31 -10.82 -16.44 -8.50
N LEU A 32 -9.80 -16.76 -7.69
CA LEU A 32 -8.74 -15.81 -7.35
C LEU A 32 -7.97 -15.36 -8.59
N LEU A 33 -7.59 -16.29 -9.48
CA LEU A 33 -6.86 -15.97 -10.70
C LEU A 33 -7.69 -15.08 -11.63
N HIS A 34 -8.97 -15.39 -11.84
CA HIS A 34 -9.87 -14.53 -12.62
C HIS A 34 -10.00 -13.12 -12.04
N VAL A 35 -10.14 -12.98 -10.72
CA VAL A 35 -10.17 -11.65 -10.09
C VAL A 35 -8.85 -10.90 -10.28
N LEU A 36 -7.71 -11.59 -10.25
CA LEU A 36 -6.41 -10.95 -10.52
C LEU A 36 -6.28 -10.48 -11.98
N ASP A 37 -6.77 -11.26 -12.94
CA ASP A 37 -6.82 -10.88 -14.36
C ASP A 37 -7.77 -9.69 -14.60
N ASP A 38 -8.93 -9.68 -13.94
CA ASP A 38 -9.86 -8.55 -13.97
C ASP A 38 -9.19 -7.28 -13.41
N LEU A 39 -8.49 -7.39 -12.28
CA LEU A 39 -7.76 -6.27 -11.68
C LEU A 39 -6.64 -5.73 -12.59
N ASP A 40 -5.88 -6.59 -13.25
CA ASP A 40 -4.81 -6.19 -14.18
C ASP A 40 -5.39 -5.49 -15.43
N SER A 41 -6.57 -5.93 -15.89
CA SER A 41 -7.30 -5.30 -17.00
C SER A 41 -8.06 -4.03 -16.60
N GLY A 42 -8.02 -3.63 -15.32
CA GLY A 42 -8.74 -2.46 -14.80
C GLY A 42 -10.26 -2.66 -14.70
N SER A 43 -10.72 -3.91 -14.73
CA SER A 43 -12.11 -4.30 -14.47
C SER A 43 -12.31 -4.50 -12.98
N TYR A 44 -13.16 -3.68 -12.38
CA TYR A 44 -13.48 -3.75 -10.95
C TYR A 44 -14.93 -4.19 -10.77
N GLU A 45 -15.20 -5.49 -10.92
CA GLU A 45 -16.53 -6.04 -10.67
C GLU A 45 -16.77 -6.32 -9.19
N ARG A 46 -17.93 -5.86 -8.68
CA ARG A 46 -18.34 -6.11 -7.29
C ARG A 46 -19.01 -7.47 -7.16
N THR A 47 -18.33 -8.44 -6.58
CA THR A 47 -18.95 -9.74 -6.28
C THR A 47 -19.79 -9.72 -4.99
N MET A 48 -19.59 -8.77 -4.07
CA MET A 48 -20.02 -8.89 -2.65
C MET A 48 -21.03 -7.85 -2.12
N ILE A 49 -21.59 -6.95 -2.95
CA ILE A 49 -22.63 -5.99 -2.49
C ILE A 49 -23.79 -6.01 -3.48
N LYS A 50 -24.73 -6.94 -3.26
CA LYS A 50 -26.09 -6.93 -3.82
C LYS A 50 -27.13 -6.49 -2.77
N ASP A 51 -26.70 -5.77 -1.73
CA ASP A 51 -27.64 -5.26 -0.74
C ASP A 51 -28.23 -3.92 -1.17
N LYS A 52 -29.52 -4.03 -1.53
CA LYS A 52 -30.47 -2.95 -1.69
C LYS A 52 -30.53 -2.13 -0.39
N SER A 53 -30.04 -0.91 -0.41
CA SER A 53 -30.63 0.14 0.42
C SER A 53 -30.65 1.47 -0.33
N ASP A 54 -31.84 2.07 -0.33
CA ASP A 54 -32.27 3.26 -1.06
C ASP A 54 -31.41 4.50 -0.78
N LYS A 55 -30.82 5.07 -1.83
CA LYS A 55 -30.72 6.53 -2.07
C LYS A 55 -30.58 6.78 -3.59
N ASP A 56 -31.69 7.19 -4.22
CA ASP A 56 -31.85 7.31 -5.68
C ASP A 56 -30.88 8.30 -6.38
N GLU A 57 -30.34 9.32 -5.69
CA GLU A 57 -29.38 10.25 -6.31
C GLU A 57 -27.95 9.71 -6.38
N THR A 58 -27.49 9.02 -5.33
CA THR A 58 -26.13 8.46 -5.28
C THR A 58 -25.97 7.33 -6.29
N GLN A 59 -27.05 6.57 -6.54
CA GLN A 59 -27.06 5.47 -7.50
C GLN A 59 -26.94 5.94 -8.96
N PHE A 60 -27.41 7.15 -9.28
CA PHE A 60 -27.28 7.74 -10.61
C PHE A 60 -25.84 8.16 -10.94
N LEU A 61 -25.13 8.75 -9.98
CA LEU A 61 -23.71 9.07 -10.11
C LEU A 61 -22.87 7.78 -10.22
N MET A 62 -23.15 6.76 -9.39
CA MET A 62 -22.42 5.49 -9.42
C MET A 62 -22.57 4.71 -10.75
N ARG A 63 -23.68 4.88 -11.47
CA ARG A 63 -23.89 4.20 -12.77
C ARG A 63 -22.97 4.70 -13.88
N ASN A 64 -22.41 5.90 -13.75
CA ASN A 64 -21.55 6.53 -14.75
C ASN A 64 -20.08 6.64 -14.32
N LEU A 65 -19.76 6.37 -13.05
CA LEU A 65 -18.39 6.43 -12.53
C LEU A 65 -17.68 5.10 -12.79
N LYS A 66 -16.95 5.04 -13.90
CA LYS A 66 -16.06 3.93 -14.22
C LYS A 66 -14.74 4.11 -13.46
N ALA A 67 -14.33 3.08 -12.71
CA ALA A 67 -13.00 3.07 -12.10
C ALA A 67 -11.93 3.23 -13.18
N GLY A 68 -10.99 4.16 -12.98
CA GLY A 68 -9.95 4.50 -13.95
C GLY A 68 -10.39 5.50 -15.03
N ALA A 69 -11.56 6.13 -14.92
CA ALA A 69 -12.02 7.15 -15.87
C ALA A 69 -11.33 8.52 -15.72
N GLY A 70 -10.63 8.76 -14.61
CA GLY A 70 -9.89 10.02 -14.41
C GLY A 70 -8.51 10.01 -15.07
N GLU A 71 -7.98 11.21 -15.33
CA GLU A 71 -6.67 11.43 -15.94
C GLU A 71 -5.59 11.58 -14.86
N LEU A 72 -4.45 10.88 -15.02
CA LEU A 72 -3.28 11.03 -14.15
C LEU A 72 -2.13 11.67 -14.91
N ILE A 73 -1.69 12.85 -14.46
CA ILE A 73 -0.55 13.57 -15.04
C ILE A 73 0.63 13.53 -14.07
N ALA A 74 1.79 13.11 -14.58
CA ALA A 74 3.04 13.13 -13.84
C ALA A 74 3.76 14.47 -14.02
N GLU A 75 3.76 15.30 -12.97
CA GLU A 75 4.47 16.60 -12.94
C GLU A 75 5.22 16.77 -11.61
N ASP A 76 6.50 17.13 -11.67
CA ASP A 76 7.33 17.31 -10.48
C ASP A 76 6.93 18.58 -9.69
N ASN A 77 6.99 18.49 -8.36
CA ASN A 77 6.73 19.58 -7.42
C ASN A 77 5.30 20.15 -7.42
N VAL A 78 4.35 19.50 -8.10
CA VAL A 78 2.95 19.92 -8.14
C VAL A 78 2.07 18.78 -7.65
N ILE A 79 1.11 19.09 -6.79
CA ILE A 79 -0.02 18.21 -6.47
C ILE A 79 -1.29 19.00 -6.76
N ARG A 80 -2.09 18.54 -7.73
CA ARG A 80 -3.33 19.21 -8.13
C ARG A 80 -4.45 18.20 -8.39
N PHE A 81 -5.60 18.45 -7.79
CA PHE A 81 -6.87 17.78 -8.07
C PHE A 81 -7.75 18.77 -8.84
N GLU A 82 -8.18 18.39 -10.03
CA GLU A 82 -9.07 19.15 -10.90
C GLU A 82 -10.33 18.32 -11.13
N HIS A 83 -11.43 18.73 -10.52
CA HIS A 83 -12.72 18.06 -10.59
C HIS A 83 -12.74 16.56 -10.23
N VAL A 84 -12.00 16.17 -9.18
CA VAL A 84 -11.84 14.76 -8.81
C VAL A 84 -12.91 14.33 -7.80
N PRO A 85 -13.83 13.41 -8.12
CA PRO A 85 -14.71 12.82 -7.10
C PRO A 85 -13.91 11.86 -6.20
N LEU A 86 -14.04 12.00 -4.88
CA LEU A 86 -13.51 11.02 -3.92
C LEU A 86 -14.57 9.97 -3.63
N VAL A 87 -14.40 8.79 -4.21
CA VAL A 87 -15.33 7.66 -4.08
C VAL A 87 -14.64 6.51 -3.35
N THR A 88 -15.32 5.88 -2.39
CA THR A 88 -14.81 4.67 -1.76
C THR A 88 -14.83 3.50 -2.74
N PRO A 89 -14.03 2.44 -2.53
CA PRO A 89 -14.17 1.19 -3.29
C PRO A 89 -15.59 0.60 -3.19
N ASN A 90 -16.28 0.87 -2.07
CA ASN A 90 -17.68 0.51 -1.83
C ASN A 90 -18.68 1.42 -2.57
N GLY A 91 -18.21 2.50 -3.20
CA GLY A 91 -18.99 3.38 -4.08
C GLY A 91 -19.49 4.64 -3.41
N ASP A 92 -19.32 4.76 -2.09
CA ASP A 92 -19.77 5.92 -1.36
C ASP A 92 -19.01 7.16 -1.85
N VAL A 93 -19.74 8.15 -2.32
CA VAL A 93 -19.16 9.45 -2.69
C VAL A 93 -18.91 10.23 -1.41
N LEU A 94 -17.63 10.44 -1.09
CA LEU A 94 -17.19 11.21 0.08
C LEU A 94 -17.08 12.70 -0.25
N VAL A 95 -16.64 13.00 -1.48
CA VAL A 95 -16.55 14.35 -2.05
C VAL A 95 -16.97 14.26 -3.51
N GLU A 96 -17.93 15.06 -3.92
CA GLU A 96 -18.46 15.06 -5.29
C GLU A 96 -17.48 15.70 -6.28
N ASP A 97 -16.87 16.82 -5.90
CA ASP A 97 -16.01 17.61 -6.78
C ASP A 97 -14.84 18.20 -5.99
N LEU A 98 -13.72 17.47 -5.93
CA LEU A 98 -12.51 17.96 -5.27
C LEU A 98 -11.67 18.79 -6.25
N ASN A 99 -11.60 20.09 -5.96
CA ASN A 99 -10.64 21.00 -6.56
C ASN A 99 -9.63 21.41 -5.49
N LEU A 100 -8.39 20.97 -5.65
CA LEU A 100 -7.31 21.31 -4.74
C LEU A 100 -6.07 21.56 -5.57
N GLU A 101 -5.62 22.80 -5.60
CA GLU A 101 -4.32 23.13 -6.13
C GLU A 101 -3.36 23.36 -4.97
N ALA A 102 -2.53 22.37 -4.69
CA ALA A 102 -1.31 22.57 -3.90
C ALA A 102 -0.15 23.07 -4.79
N GLY A 103 -0.48 23.66 -5.95
CA GLY A 103 0.44 24.22 -6.94
C GLY A 103 1.25 25.44 -6.46
N ILE A 104 1.15 25.82 -5.18
CA ILE A 104 2.05 26.79 -4.53
C ILE A 104 2.45 26.26 -3.14
N VAL A 105 2.84 24.98 -3.07
CA VAL A 105 3.78 24.55 -2.03
C VAL A 105 5.18 24.75 -2.64
N PRO A 106 5.80 25.95 -2.56
CA PRO A 106 7.23 26.04 -2.80
C PRO A 106 7.88 24.98 -1.91
N SER A 107 8.80 24.22 -2.49
CA SER A 107 9.57 23.20 -1.77
C SER A 107 9.93 23.74 -0.37
N GLY A 108 9.41 23.10 0.69
CA GLY A 108 9.59 23.55 2.07
C GLY A 108 8.35 24.11 2.78
N ARG A 109 7.15 24.08 2.20
CA ARG A 109 5.90 24.33 2.94
C ARG A 109 5.24 23.03 3.40
N ASN A 110 4.73 23.04 4.63
CA ASN A 110 3.94 21.97 5.20
C ASN A 110 2.46 22.31 5.07
N VAL A 111 1.65 21.39 4.54
CA VAL A 111 0.20 21.54 4.43
C VAL A 111 -0.47 20.64 5.44
N LEU A 112 -1.38 21.19 6.23
CA LEU A 112 -2.17 20.44 7.20
C LEU A 112 -3.60 20.22 6.66
N VAL A 113 -4.01 18.96 6.55
CA VAL A 113 -5.37 18.58 6.15
C VAL A 113 -6.19 18.25 7.40
N CYS A 114 -7.17 19.10 7.72
CA CYS A 114 -8.06 18.94 8.87
C CYS A 114 -9.52 18.76 8.44
N GLY A 115 -10.31 18.08 9.29
CA GLY A 115 -11.74 17.87 9.07
C GLY A 115 -12.30 16.77 9.97
N PRO A 116 -13.64 16.61 10.04
CA PRO A 116 -14.30 15.60 10.86
C PRO A 116 -13.89 14.16 10.52
N ASN A 117 -14.08 13.22 11.45
CA ASN A 117 -13.88 11.80 11.16
C ASN A 117 -14.85 11.34 10.07
N GLY A 118 -14.35 10.55 9.11
CA GLY A 118 -15.16 10.05 7.98
C GLY A 118 -15.28 11.00 6.77
N CYS A 119 -14.82 12.25 6.84
CA CYS A 119 -14.94 13.21 5.72
C CYS A 119 -13.99 12.96 4.52
N GLY A 120 -13.34 11.80 4.45
CA GLY A 120 -12.48 11.43 3.32
C GLY A 120 -11.02 11.87 3.36
N LYS A 121 -10.49 12.37 4.49
CA LYS A 121 -9.06 12.74 4.61
C LYS A 121 -8.10 11.60 4.24
N SER A 122 -8.32 10.41 4.81
CA SER A 122 -7.50 9.24 4.47
C SER A 122 -7.74 8.77 3.03
N SER A 123 -8.95 8.96 2.51
CA SER A 123 -9.31 8.62 1.13
C SER A 123 -8.59 9.50 0.11
N LEU A 124 -8.45 10.81 0.41
CA LEU A 124 -7.63 11.74 -0.37
C LEU A 124 -6.21 11.20 -0.57
N PHE A 125 -5.55 10.79 0.50
CA PHE A 125 -4.20 10.25 0.42
C PHE A 125 -4.14 8.88 -0.29
N ARG A 126 -5.19 8.06 -0.19
CA ARG A 126 -5.28 6.80 -0.95
C ARG A 126 -5.40 7.03 -2.44
N VAL A 127 -6.17 8.03 -2.87
CA VAL A 127 -6.24 8.43 -4.29
C VAL A 127 -4.90 9.03 -4.74
N LEU A 128 -4.28 9.90 -3.95
CA LEU A 128 -2.96 10.48 -4.25
C LEU A 128 -1.87 9.41 -4.39
N GLY A 129 -1.90 8.39 -3.52
CA GLY A 129 -0.99 7.25 -3.54
C GLY A 129 -1.33 6.18 -4.59
N GLU A 130 -2.31 6.42 -5.47
CA GLU A 130 -2.81 5.46 -6.47
C GLU A 130 -3.32 4.14 -5.86
N LEU A 131 -3.66 4.11 -4.57
CA LEU A 131 -4.25 2.94 -3.91
C LEU A 131 -5.73 2.78 -4.27
N TRP A 132 -6.42 3.90 -4.53
CA TRP A 132 -7.80 3.93 -5.02
C TRP A 132 -7.82 4.51 -6.44
N PRO A 133 -8.64 3.94 -7.35
CA PRO A 133 -8.72 4.41 -8.73
C PRO A 133 -9.39 5.79 -8.80
N LEU A 134 -9.06 6.56 -9.85
CA LEU A 134 -9.76 7.79 -10.18
C LEU A 134 -11.07 7.46 -10.91
N PHE A 135 -12.19 7.99 -10.43
CA PHE A 135 -13.48 7.80 -11.08
C PHE A 135 -13.87 8.94 -12.02
N GLY A 136 -13.07 10.01 -12.06
CA GLY A 136 -13.25 11.18 -12.90
C GLY A 136 -12.26 12.28 -12.55
N GLY A 137 -12.34 13.39 -13.29
CA GLY A 137 -11.44 14.53 -13.11
C GLY A 137 -10.00 14.23 -13.50
N LYS A 138 -9.09 15.07 -13.02
CA LYS A 138 -7.66 15.02 -13.31
C LYS A 138 -6.83 15.20 -12.05
N LEU A 139 -5.86 14.30 -11.86
CA LEU A 139 -4.89 14.34 -10.78
C LEU A 139 -3.50 14.59 -11.37
N THR A 140 -2.88 15.69 -11.00
CA THR A 140 -1.47 16.00 -11.31
C THR A 140 -0.63 15.76 -10.07
N LYS A 141 0.41 14.93 -10.16
CA LYS A 141 1.30 14.64 -9.02
C LYS A 141 2.71 14.25 -9.47
N PRO A 142 3.73 14.26 -8.59
CA PRO A 142 5.05 13.76 -8.94
C PRO A 142 5.03 12.28 -9.35
N ALA A 143 5.99 11.92 -10.22
CA ALA A 143 6.17 10.55 -10.69
C ALA A 143 6.36 9.55 -9.53
N LYS A 144 6.07 8.27 -9.79
CA LYS A 144 6.26 7.17 -8.83
C LYS A 144 7.67 7.22 -8.23
N GLY A 145 7.75 6.98 -6.91
CA GLY A 145 8.98 7.08 -6.13
C GLY A 145 9.30 8.48 -5.62
N LYS A 146 8.74 9.57 -6.16
CA LYS A 146 8.97 10.93 -5.62
C LYS A 146 8.00 11.35 -4.53
N LEU A 147 6.98 10.53 -4.30
CA LEU A 147 6.01 10.69 -3.22
C LEU A 147 6.17 9.55 -2.23
N PHE A 148 6.04 9.95 -0.97
CA PHE A 148 6.30 9.16 0.21
C PHE A 148 5.08 9.21 1.12
N TYR A 149 4.64 8.06 1.60
CA TYR A 149 3.39 7.91 2.34
C TYR A 149 3.64 7.18 3.64
N VAL A 150 3.48 7.91 4.74
CA VAL A 150 3.54 7.34 6.08
C VAL A 150 2.13 6.89 6.49
N PRO A 151 1.85 5.59 6.58
CA PRO A 151 0.53 5.11 6.97
C PRO A 151 0.23 5.43 8.43
N GLN A 152 -1.05 5.63 8.74
CA GLN A 152 -1.50 5.84 10.14
C GLN A 152 -1.15 4.65 11.05
N ARG A 153 -1.16 3.43 10.51
CA ARG A 153 -0.70 2.22 11.18
C ARG A 153 0.59 1.75 10.50
N PRO A 154 1.75 1.89 11.16
CA PRO A 154 3.01 1.40 10.65
C PRO A 154 2.95 -0.09 10.32
N TYR A 155 3.56 -0.47 9.20
CA TYR A 155 3.85 -1.86 8.89
C TYR A 155 5.23 -2.21 9.46
N MET A 156 5.36 -3.39 10.06
CA MET A 156 6.64 -3.95 10.51
C MET A 156 6.97 -5.12 9.58
N ALA A 157 8.17 -5.10 9.01
CA ALA A 157 8.64 -6.16 8.14
C ALA A 157 8.88 -7.44 8.96
N LEU A 158 8.73 -8.60 8.32
CA LEU A 158 9.19 -9.85 8.91
C LEU A 158 10.72 -9.93 8.78
N GLY A 159 11.40 -10.29 9.87
CA GLY A 159 12.85 -10.47 9.88
C GLY A 159 13.54 -9.65 10.94
N THR A 160 14.66 -9.07 10.56
CA THR A 160 15.61 -8.44 11.49
C THR A 160 15.25 -6.98 11.82
N LEU A 161 15.95 -6.40 12.80
CA LEU A 161 15.87 -4.95 13.07
C LEU A 161 16.31 -4.15 11.85
N ARG A 162 17.35 -4.62 11.15
CA ARG A 162 17.81 -4.05 9.89
C ARG A 162 16.69 -3.97 8.86
N ASP A 163 15.93 -5.06 8.69
CA ASP A 163 14.81 -5.13 7.75
C ASP A 163 13.72 -4.09 8.06
N GLN A 164 13.55 -3.68 9.32
CA GLN A 164 12.61 -2.61 9.68
C GLN A 164 13.05 -1.25 9.14
N VAL A 165 14.35 -0.96 9.21
CA VAL A 165 14.91 0.34 8.82
C VAL A 165 15.07 0.44 7.30
N ILE A 166 15.47 -0.64 6.63
CA ILE A 166 15.75 -0.60 5.18
C ILE A 166 14.55 -0.90 4.29
N TYR A 167 13.40 -1.32 4.85
CA TYR A 167 12.22 -1.65 4.06
C TYR A 167 11.87 -0.54 3.03
N PRO A 168 11.43 -0.87 1.79
CA PRO A 168 11.21 -2.19 1.23
C PRO A 168 12.45 -2.86 0.64
N ASP A 169 13.64 -2.28 0.79
CA ASP A 169 14.88 -2.89 0.33
C ASP A 169 15.24 -4.12 1.18
N ARG A 170 16.09 -4.99 0.62
CA ARG A 170 16.75 -6.07 1.38
C ARG A 170 18.19 -5.70 1.66
N ALA A 171 18.85 -6.46 2.54
CA ALA A 171 20.27 -6.26 2.87
C ALA A 171 21.19 -6.20 1.63
N LEU A 172 20.91 -7.01 0.60
CA LEU A 172 21.67 -6.96 -0.67
C LEU A 172 21.46 -5.64 -1.42
N ASP A 173 20.27 -5.07 -1.38
CA ASP A 173 19.95 -3.80 -2.03
C ASP A 173 20.60 -2.64 -1.28
N MET A 174 20.59 -2.69 0.05
CA MET A 174 21.33 -1.76 0.93
C MET A 174 22.82 -1.71 0.55
N VAL A 175 23.46 -2.88 0.43
CA VAL A 175 24.87 -3.00 0.04
C VAL A 175 25.10 -2.47 -1.39
N ARG A 176 24.22 -2.82 -2.34
CA ARG A 176 24.30 -2.31 -3.73
C ARG A 176 24.19 -0.79 -3.81
N LYS A 177 23.39 -0.19 -2.92
CA LYS A 177 23.20 1.25 -2.81
C LYS A 177 24.32 1.94 -2.02
N GLY A 178 25.23 1.17 -1.41
CA GLY A 178 26.42 1.66 -0.73
C GLY A 178 26.18 2.09 0.73
N TYR A 179 25.06 1.67 1.33
CA TYR A 179 24.80 1.96 2.74
C TYR A 179 25.45 0.94 3.67
N THR A 180 25.84 1.45 4.83
CA THR A 180 26.51 0.72 5.90
C THR A 180 25.69 0.79 7.19
N ASP A 181 25.99 -0.09 8.14
CA ASP A 181 25.34 -0.12 9.46
C ASP A 181 25.45 1.22 10.18
N LYS A 182 26.55 1.95 9.96
CA LYS A 182 26.74 3.29 10.50
C LYS A 182 25.72 4.29 9.95
N ASP A 183 25.39 4.22 8.66
CA ASP A 183 24.36 5.09 8.09
C ASP A 183 22.99 4.81 8.72
N LEU A 184 22.69 3.53 9.00
CA LEU A 184 21.46 3.12 9.67
C LEU A 184 21.44 3.58 11.15
N GLU A 185 22.59 3.55 11.84
CA GLU A 185 22.73 4.06 13.21
C GLU A 185 22.46 5.56 13.27
N ASP A 186 23.08 6.35 12.38
CA ASP A 186 22.84 7.79 12.28
C ASP A 186 21.36 8.09 12.02
N MET A 187 20.68 7.25 11.23
CA MET A 187 19.24 7.36 10.98
C MET A 187 18.39 7.05 12.22
N LEU A 188 18.71 5.99 12.97
CA LEU A 188 18.03 5.70 14.23
C LEU A 188 18.28 6.82 15.25
N GLU A 189 19.46 7.44 15.27
CA GLU A 189 19.76 8.57 16.14
C GLU A 189 18.88 9.79 15.79
N MET A 190 18.73 10.11 14.49
CA MET A 190 17.85 11.20 14.04
C MET A 190 16.40 11.03 14.47
N VAL A 191 15.90 9.80 14.57
CA VAL A 191 14.55 9.51 15.07
C VAL A 191 14.51 9.13 16.55
N GLN A 192 15.61 9.32 17.30
CA GLN A 192 15.73 9.04 18.73
C GLN A 192 15.38 7.58 19.10
N LEU A 193 15.88 6.63 18.32
CA LEU A 193 15.68 5.19 18.48
C LEU A 193 16.99 4.39 18.63
N SER A 194 18.12 5.06 18.83
CA SER A 194 19.43 4.41 19.01
C SER A 194 19.44 3.37 20.14
N HIS A 195 18.61 3.54 21.17
CA HIS A 195 18.47 2.59 22.28
C HIS A 195 17.92 1.22 21.86
N ILE A 196 17.13 1.14 20.78
CA ILE A 196 16.53 -0.12 20.31
C ILE A 196 17.61 -1.08 19.86
N LEU A 197 18.63 -0.57 19.15
CA LEU A 197 19.72 -1.40 18.64
C LEU A 197 20.45 -2.14 19.78
N VAL A 198 20.70 -1.45 20.88
CA VAL A 198 21.33 -2.04 22.07
C VAL A 198 20.37 -2.95 22.84
N ARG A 199 19.10 -2.53 22.99
CA ARG A 199 18.08 -3.25 23.75
C ARG A 199 17.75 -4.62 23.14
N GLU A 200 17.70 -4.70 21.82
CA GLU A 200 17.19 -5.87 21.10
C GLU A 200 18.28 -6.81 20.56
N GLY A 201 19.55 -6.47 20.76
CA GLY A 201 20.67 -7.36 20.42
C GLY A 201 21.30 -7.14 19.04
N GLY A 202 21.21 -5.92 18.50
CA GLY A 202 21.89 -5.52 17.26
C GLY A 202 21.04 -5.64 15.98
N TRP A 203 21.68 -5.39 14.84
CA TRP A 203 21.00 -5.28 13.54
C TRP A 203 20.35 -6.57 13.06
N ASP A 204 20.96 -7.72 13.38
CA ASP A 204 20.52 -9.03 12.92
C ASP A 204 19.59 -9.74 13.92
N ALA A 205 19.23 -9.05 15.02
CA ALA A 205 18.22 -9.52 15.94
C ALA A 205 16.90 -9.74 15.21
N THR A 206 16.21 -10.84 15.50
CA THR A 206 14.90 -11.18 14.92
C THR A 206 13.90 -11.28 16.05
N GLN A 207 12.81 -10.52 15.97
CA GLN A 207 11.76 -10.47 16.99
C GLN A 207 10.38 -10.34 16.36
N ASP A 208 9.33 -10.52 17.15
CA ASP A 208 8.00 -10.01 16.79
C ASP A 208 7.96 -8.49 17.04
N TRP A 209 8.45 -7.73 16.07
CA TRP A 209 8.53 -6.26 16.15
C TRP A 209 7.17 -5.59 16.37
N MET A 210 6.08 -6.25 15.97
CA MET A 210 4.74 -5.74 16.22
C MET A 210 4.37 -5.79 17.71
N ASP A 211 4.93 -6.71 18.49
CA ASP A 211 4.65 -6.80 19.92
C ASP A 211 5.73 -6.16 20.79
N VAL A 212 6.99 -6.21 20.34
CA VAL A 212 8.15 -5.70 21.09
C VAL A 212 8.24 -4.18 21.08
N LEU A 213 7.89 -3.53 19.97
CA LEU A 213 7.97 -2.09 19.86
C LEU A 213 6.74 -1.41 20.45
N SER A 214 6.94 -0.31 21.17
CA SER A 214 5.84 0.57 21.56
C SER A 214 5.20 1.24 20.34
N GLY A 215 3.96 1.70 20.48
CA GLY A 215 3.26 2.41 19.40
C GLY A 215 4.02 3.64 18.88
N GLY A 216 4.69 4.38 19.78
CA GLY A 216 5.52 5.53 19.41
C GLY A 216 6.81 5.13 18.69
N GLU A 217 7.46 4.05 19.11
CA GLU A 217 8.65 3.52 18.42
C GLU A 217 8.29 3.03 17.02
N LYS A 218 7.17 2.33 16.85
CA LYS A 218 6.66 1.91 15.53
C LYS A 218 6.48 3.09 14.58
N GLN A 219 5.90 4.19 15.06
CA GLN A 219 5.72 5.40 14.25
C GLN A 219 7.06 6.02 13.85
N ARG A 220 8.02 6.09 14.78
CA ARG A 220 9.34 6.66 14.50
C ARG A 220 10.18 5.77 13.58
N ILE A 221 10.07 4.45 13.69
CA ILE A 221 10.67 3.51 12.72
C ILE A 221 10.11 3.76 11.32
N ALA A 222 8.78 3.84 11.16
CA ALA A 222 8.18 4.11 9.85
C ALA A 222 8.68 5.42 9.22
N VAL A 223 8.97 6.44 10.03
CA VAL A 223 9.60 7.69 9.57
C VAL A 223 11.06 7.48 9.16
N SER A 224 11.83 6.69 9.92
CA SER A 224 13.23 6.39 9.58
C SER A 224 13.36 5.62 8.27
N THR A 225 12.48 4.64 8.04
CA THR A 225 12.40 3.85 6.81
C THR A 225 12.21 4.75 5.58
N GLU A 226 11.33 5.75 5.70
CA GLU A 226 11.08 6.69 4.61
C GLU A 226 12.24 7.67 4.40
N TYR A 227 12.94 8.04 5.48
CA TYR A 227 14.12 8.89 5.38
C TYR A 227 15.24 8.21 4.59
N VAL A 228 15.43 6.90 4.76
CA VAL A 228 16.38 6.08 3.97
C VAL A 228 16.05 6.19 2.48
N LEU A 229 14.78 6.00 2.12
CA LEU A 229 14.32 6.12 0.74
C LEU A 229 14.38 7.56 0.20
N GLY A 230 14.13 8.55 1.04
CA GLY A 230 14.21 9.96 0.70
C GLY A 230 15.64 10.42 0.41
N GLN A 231 16.61 9.97 1.20
CA GLN A 231 18.03 10.23 0.97
C GLN A 231 18.54 9.48 -0.27
N LEU A 232 18.06 8.25 -0.52
CA LEU A 232 18.37 7.48 -1.72
C LEU A 232 18.07 8.23 -3.03
N LEU A 233 16.92 8.90 -3.09
CA LEU A 233 16.53 9.66 -4.27
C LEU A 233 17.28 10.98 -4.41
N ARG A 234 17.61 11.63 -3.29
CA ARG A 234 18.46 12.82 -3.29
C ARG A 234 19.88 12.50 -3.78
N PHE A 235 20.42 11.35 -3.38
CA PHE A 235 21.75 10.90 -3.81
C PHE A 235 21.79 10.57 -5.32
N ASN A 236 20.77 9.91 -5.85
CA ASN A 236 20.67 9.61 -7.29
C ASN A 236 20.57 10.87 -8.16
N ARG A 237 19.92 11.94 -7.65
CA ARG A 237 19.90 13.25 -8.32
C ARG A 237 21.29 13.89 -8.43
N ASN A 238 22.17 13.70 -7.46
CA ASN A 238 23.54 14.22 -7.51
C ASN A 238 24.44 13.41 -8.45
N ILE A 239 24.22 12.10 -8.58
CA ILE A 239 24.96 11.27 -9.55
C ILE A 239 24.54 11.58 -10.99
N LEU A 240 23.24 11.80 -11.25
CA LEU A 240 22.75 12.18 -12.58
C LEU A 240 23.17 13.60 -12.97
N LYS A 241 23.29 14.53 -12.00
CA LYS A 241 23.88 15.85 -12.26
C LYS A 241 25.39 15.82 -12.52
N ASN A 242 26.12 14.86 -11.94
CA ASN A 242 27.56 14.71 -12.18
C ASN A 242 27.91 13.85 -13.41
N LYS A 243 26.92 13.30 -14.11
CA LYS A 243 27.12 12.56 -15.38
C LYS A 243 26.47 13.25 -16.60
N GLY A 244 25.94 14.46 -16.43
CA GLY A 244 25.47 15.30 -17.53
C GLY A 244 26.50 16.36 -17.90
N VAL A 245 26.98 16.28 -19.13
CA VAL A 245 27.59 17.38 -19.91
C VAL A 245 26.71 18.62 -19.84
#